data_AF-A0A9P0P7F7-F1
#
_entry.id   AF-A0A9P0P7F7-F1
#
_cell.length_a   1.000
_cell.length_b   1.000
_cell.length_c   1.000
_cell.angle_alpha   90.00
_cell.angle_beta   90.00
_cell.angle_gamma   90.00
#
_symmetry.space_group_name_H-M   'P 1'
#
loop_
_entity.id
_entity.type
_entity.pdbx_description
1 polymer ?
#
loop_
_entity_poly.entity_id
_entity_poly.type
_entity_poly.pdbx_seq_one_letter_code
_entity_poly.pdbx_strand_id
1 'polypeptide(L)'
;MILTDTPEKVRLEQEKIAAKSKNTNKKGKVTRKVLQSDEEDNDQEKETVEYAESDDDTDWAAEDEDENSDEESVIITERHLTKSLTRAPLEGEYVIVQFTTKKLTSLYVGKVIEGRNENNEFYISFLRRTPGTSKFHMPDKPDLSVIKESDLKLLLPKPSIVGTSSRPYYNFGLDLSQLRIC
;
A
#
# COMPACT_ATOMS: atom_id res chain seq x y z
N MET A 1 -6.66 -44.90 35.96
CA MET A 1 -7.60 -43.76 36.07
C MET A 1 -6.95 -42.70 36.93
N ILE A 2 -6.41 -41.64 36.32
CA ILE A 2 -6.20 -40.35 36.99
C ILE A 2 -6.29 -39.29 35.88
N LEU A 3 -7.44 -38.62 35.78
CA LEU A 3 -7.61 -37.40 34.97
C LEU A 3 -6.89 -36.27 35.72
N THR A 4 -5.84 -35.71 35.14
CA THR A 4 -5.23 -34.47 35.63
C THR A 4 -5.69 -33.33 34.74
N ASP A 5 -6.86 -32.81 35.12
CA ASP A 5 -7.46 -31.57 34.64
C ASP A 5 -6.59 -30.40 35.13
N THR A 6 -6.02 -29.63 34.20
CA THR A 6 -5.25 -28.41 34.50
C THR A 6 -6.15 -27.19 34.20
N PRO A 7 -6.36 -26.27 35.16
CA PRO A 7 -7.40 -25.24 35.10
C PRO A 7 -7.02 -24.01 34.26
N GLU A 8 -6.17 -24.15 33.25
CA GLU A 8 -5.84 -23.06 32.32
C GLU A 8 -6.58 -23.16 30.98
N LYS A 9 -7.50 -24.12 30.83
CA LYS A 9 -8.20 -24.36 29.55
C LYS A 9 -9.61 -23.79 29.46
N VAL A 10 -10.03 -22.95 30.41
CA VAL A 10 -11.41 -22.40 30.49
C VAL A 10 -11.50 -20.91 30.07
N ARG A 11 -10.37 -20.20 29.88
CA ARG A 11 -10.40 -18.75 29.59
C ARG A 11 -10.45 -18.34 28.11
N LEU A 12 -10.02 -19.19 27.18
CA LEU A 12 -9.91 -18.82 25.74
C LEU A 12 -11.18 -19.04 24.91
N GLU A 13 -12.23 -19.63 25.48
CA GLU A 13 -13.44 -20.03 24.74
C GLU A 13 -14.58 -19.00 24.79
N GLN A 14 -14.47 -17.93 25.60
CA GLN A 14 -15.57 -16.96 25.81
C GLN A 14 -15.49 -15.68 24.95
N GLU A 15 -14.40 -15.39 24.24
CA GLU A 15 -14.30 -14.18 23.40
C GLU A 15 -14.67 -14.37 21.91
N LYS A 16 -14.88 -15.62 21.45
CA LYS A 16 -15.18 -15.89 20.02
C LYS A 16 -16.67 -15.96 19.66
N ILE A 17 -17.58 -15.67 20.59
CA ILE A 17 -19.04 -15.83 20.39
C ILE A 17 -19.80 -14.48 20.38
N ALA A 18 -19.15 -13.34 20.61
CA ALA A 18 -19.84 -12.04 20.73
C ALA A 18 -20.01 -11.22 19.43
N ALA A 19 -19.46 -11.63 18.27
CA ALA A 19 -19.55 -10.84 17.03
C ALA A 19 -20.45 -11.44 15.93
N LYS A 20 -21.20 -12.51 16.24
CA LYS A 20 -22.13 -13.14 15.29
C LYS A 20 -23.50 -13.39 15.94
N SER A 21 -24.30 -12.34 16.12
CA SER A 21 -25.77 -12.40 15.91
C SER A 21 -26.43 -11.10 16.39
N LYS A 22 -27.30 -10.55 15.53
CA LYS A 22 -28.32 -9.49 15.68
C LYS A 22 -28.26 -8.62 14.41
N ASN A 23 -28.69 -9.13 13.26
CA ASN A 23 -30.06 -9.41 12.87
C ASN A 23 -30.95 -8.14 12.83
N THR A 24 -31.64 -8.02 11.69
CA THR A 24 -32.94 -7.37 11.47
C THR A 24 -33.03 -5.85 11.24
N ASN A 25 -33.26 -5.53 9.96
CA ASN A 25 -34.31 -4.65 9.44
C ASN A 25 -34.74 -3.44 10.29
N LYS A 26 -34.51 -2.23 9.77
CA LYS A 26 -35.53 -1.17 9.77
C LYS A 26 -35.33 -0.22 8.59
N LYS A 27 -36.38 -0.14 7.78
CA LYS A 27 -36.59 0.81 6.69
C LYS A 27 -36.58 2.23 7.25
N GLY A 28 -35.83 3.12 6.60
CA GLY A 28 -35.95 4.56 6.75
C GLY A 28 -35.88 5.22 5.37
N LYS A 29 -37.04 5.41 4.73
CA LYS A 29 -37.18 6.39 3.65
C LYS A 29 -37.14 7.77 4.31
N VAL A 30 -36.13 8.58 4.00
CA VAL A 30 -36.22 10.04 4.17
C VAL A 30 -35.85 10.65 2.82
N THR A 31 -36.85 11.20 2.17
CA THR A 31 -36.71 12.07 1.00
C THR A 31 -36.66 13.53 1.46
N ARG A 32 -36.00 14.36 0.65
CA ARG A 32 -36.08 15.83 0.56
C ARG A 32 -35.33 16.60 1.69
N LYS A 33 -34.63 17.71 1.45
CA LYS A 33 -34.79 18.78 0.45
C LYS A 33 -33.46 19.42 0.04
N VAL A 34 -33.46 19.88 -1.21
CA VAL A 34 -32.66 20.96 -1.79
C VAL A 34 -32.72 22.20 -0.89
N LEU A 35 -31.57 22.81 -0.60
CA LEU A 35 -31.45 24.20 -0.20
C LEU A 35 -30.79 24.94 -1.36
N GLN A 36 -31.65 25.49 -2.22
CA GLN A 36 -31.37 26.69 -2.99
C GLN A 36 -31.56 27.86 -2.01
N SER A 37 -30.62 28.79 -2.02
CA SER A 37 -30.82 30.16 -1.55
C SER A 37 -30.29 31.05 -2.66
N ASP A 38 -31.24 31.49 -3.49
CA ASP A 38 -31.17 32.72 -4.28
C ASP A 38 -31.47 33.93 -3.35
N GLU A 39 -31.26 35.12 -3.90
CA GLU A 39 -31.47 36.48 -3.37
C GLU A 39 -30.27 37.09 -2.64
N GLU A 40 -29.84 38.33 -2.91
CA GLU A 40 -30.05 39.33 -3.96
C GLU A 40 -29.09 40.50 -3.60
N ASP A 41 -28.85 41.38 -4.55
CA ASP A 41 -27.95 42.54 -4.54
C ASP A 41 -27.88 43.38 -3.24
N ASN A 42 -26.67 43.83 -2.90
CA ASN A 42 -26.49 45.20 -2.40
C ASN A 42 -25.08 45.73 -2.71
N ASP A 43 -25.01 46.70 -3.63
CA ASP A 43 -23.89 47.60 -3.87
C ASP A 43 -23.58 48.47 -2.63
N GLN A 44 -22.30 48.63 -2.28
CA GLN A 44 -21.67 49.95 -2.09
C GLN A 44 -20.17 49.87 -1.70
N GLU A 45 -19.34 50.21 -2.67
CA GLU A 45 -18.25 51.21 -2.66
C GLU A 45 -17.29 51.39 -1.46
N LYS A 46 -16.00 51.16 -1.77
CA LYS A 46 -14.77 51.91 -1.38
C LYS A 46 -14.37 51.98 0.10
N GLU A 47 -13.17 51.46 0.42
CA GLU A 47 -12.00 52.31 0.72
C GLU A 47 -10.70 51.49 0.76
N THR A 48 -9.65 52.09 0.22
CA THR A 48 -8.26 51.67 0.10
C THR A 48 -7.50 51.74 1.42
N VAL A 49 -6.71 50.72 1.80
CA VAL A 49 -5.44 50.96 2.50
C VAL A 49 -4.45 49.78 2.41
N GLU A 50 -3.23 50.18 2.05
CA GLU A 50 -1.91 49.70 2.48
C GLU A 50 -1.46 48.23 2.30
N TYR A 51 -0.49 48.14 1.39
CA TYR A 51 0.52 47.11 1.24
C TYR A 51 1.31 46.92 2.53
N ALA A 52 1.40 45.67 2.99
CA ALA A 52 2.50 45.22 3.84
C ALA A 52 3.32 44.20 3.04
N GLU A 53 4.55 44.58 2.74
CA GLU A 53 5.59 43.74 2.17
C GLU A 53 5.86 42.56 3.11
N SER A 54 5.76 41.34 2.58
CA SER A 54 6.38 40.17 3.20
C SER A 54 7.33 39.58 2.17
N ASP A 55 8.59 39.92 2.38
CA ASP A 55 9.78 39.35 1.76
C ASP A 55 9.89 37.87 2.18
N ASP A 56 9.74 36.96 1.24
CA ASP A 56 10.20 35.57 1.38
C ASP A 56 10.65 35.08 -0.01
N ASP A 57 11.83 35.56 -0.42
CA ASP A 57 12.61 34.97 -1.50
C ASP A 57 13.13 33.60 -1.04
N THR A 58 12.26 32.57 -1.09
CA THR A 58 12.72 31.19 -1.05
C THR A 58 13.11 30.77 -2.47
N ASP A 59 14.39 30.90 -2.77
CA ASP A 59 15.10 30.33 -3.92
C ASP A 59 15.02 28.79 -3.88
N TRP A 60 13.89 28.23 -4.33
CA TRP A 60 13.79 26.81 -4.68
C TRP A 60 14.43 26.64 -6.04
N ALA A 61 15.71 26.28 -6.02
CA ALA A 61 16.39 25.72 -7.17
C ALA A 61 15.52 24.62 -7.78
N ALA A 62 14.95 24.91 -8.94
CA ALA A 62 14.32 23.92 -9.80
C ALA A 62 15.41 22.93 -10.22
N GLU A 63 15.52 21.82 -9.48
CA GLU A 63 16.17 20.62 -9.97
C GLU A 63 15.38 20.14 -11.19
N ASP A 64 16.09 20.05 -12.31
CA ASP A 64 15.65 19.70 -13.66
C ASP A 64 14.30 18.96 -13.72
N GLU A 65 13.28 19.69 -14.18
CA GLU A 65 12.11 19.10 -14.83
C GLU A 65 12.58 18.40 -16.11
N ASP A 66 12.95 17.13 -15.98
CA ASP A 66 12.96 16.19 -17.10
C ASP A 66 11.49 15.87 -17.45
N GLU A 67 10.79 16.88 -17.96
CA GLU A 67 9.50 16.74 -18.66
C GLU A 67 9.76 16.07 -20.01
N ASN A 68 9.97 14.76 -19.98
CA ASN A 68 9.71 13.92 -21.15
C ASN A 68 8.64 12.90 -20.78
N SER A 69 7.39 13.30 -21.00
CA SER A 69 6.19 12.47 -20.89
C SER A 69 6.12 11.48 -22.05
N ASP A 70 7.08 10.57 -22.11
CA ASP A 70 6.90 9.25 -22.69
C ASP A 70 6.82 8.28 -21.51
N GLU A 71 5.67 7.63 -21.31
CA GLU A 71 5.48 6.59 -20.29
C GLU A 71 6.27 5.31 -20.65
N GLU A 72 7.58 5.44 -20.90
CA GLU A 72 8.48 4.30 -21.01
C GLU A 72 8.57 3.64 -19.63
N SER A 73 7.86 2.52 -19.49
CA SER A 73 7.98 1.67 -18.31
C SER A 73 9.45 1.30 -18.11
N VAL A 74 10.04 1.73 -16.99
CA VAL A 74 11.43 1.39 -16.65
C VAL A 74 11.57 -0.12 -16.59
N ILE A 75 12.43 -0.67 -17.45
CA ILE A 75 12.68 -2.12 -17.55
C ILE A 75 13.63 -2.54 -16.43
N ILE A 76 13.14 -3.36 -15.49
CA ILE A 76 13.95 -3.86 -14.37
C ILE A 76 14.63 -5.17 -14.78
N THR A 77 15.95 -5.14 -14.80
CA THR A 77 16.82 -6.30 -15.11
C THR A 77 17.50 -6.86 -13.87
N GLU A 78 18.09 -8.05 -13.94
CA GLU A 78 18.82 -8.67 -12.82
C GLU A 78 19.92 -7.78 -12.23
N ARG A 79 20.50 -6.86 -13.01
CA ARG A 79 21.50 -5.90 -12.52
C ARG A 79 20.95 -4.95 -11.45
N HIS A 80 19.65 -4.68 -11.47
CA HIS A 80 18.99 -3.86 -10.45
C HIS A 80 18.81 -4.61 -9.14
N LEU A 81 18.75 -5.95 -9.18
CA LEU A 81 18.61 -6.80 -8.01
C LEU A 81 19.92 -7.01 -7.24
N THR A 82 21.07 -6.81 -7.89
CA THR A 82 22.38 -6.92 -7.23
C THR A 82 22.76 -5.67 -6.45
N LYS A 83 22.08 -4.54 -6.69
CA LYS A 83 22.31 -3.30 -5.97
C LYS A 83 21.71 -3.41 -4.57
N SER A 84 22.46 -2.98 -3.56
CA SER A 84 21.93 -2.82 -2.20
C SER A 84 20.81 -1.78 -2.19
N LEU A 85 19.80 -2.01 -1.34
CA LEU A 85 18.75 -1.03 -1.10
C LEU A 85 19.36 0.30 -0.65
N THR A 86 18.90 1.40 -1.25
CA THR A 86 19.29 2.76 -0.86
C THR A 86 18.76 3.13 0.51
N ARG A 87 17.64 2.53 0.93
CA ARG A 87 16.95 2.78 2.20
C ARG A 87 16.25 1.51 2.68
N ALA A 88 16.12 1.35 3.99
CA ALA A 88 15.25 0.33 4.58
C ALA A 88 13.77 0.62 4.26
N PRO A 89 12.99 -0.40 3.86
CA PRO A 89 11.58 -0.22 3.53
C PRO A 89 10.76 0.11 4.78
N LEU A 90 9.75 0.95 4.59
CA LEU A 90 8.77 1.31 5.60
C LEU A 90 7.53 0.43 5.53
N GLU A 91 6.73 0.46 6.60
CA GLU A 91 5.40 -0.13 6.61
C GLU A 91 4.54 0.44 5.47
N GLY A 92 3.85 -0.45 4.77
CA GLY A 92 2.97 -0.10 3.66
C GLY A 92 3.67 0.00 2.30
N GLU A 93 5.00 -0.02 2.25
CA GLU A 93 5.75 -0.01 1.00
C GLU A 93 5.78 -1.40 0.33
N TYR A 94 6.15 -1.41 -0.95
CA TYR A 94 6.22 -2.62 -1.75
C TYR A 94 7.67 -2.94 -2.08
N VAL A 95 8.01 -4.23 -2.07
CA VAL A 95 9.38 -4.71 -2.22
C VAL A 95 9.42 -5.95 -3.10
N ILE A 96 10.55 -6.14 -3.77
CA ILE A 96 10.92 -7.43 -4.38
C ILE A 96 11.79 -8.21 -3.40
N VAL A 97 11.32 -9.41 -3.07
CA VAL A 97 12.04 -10.38 -2.26
C VAL A 97 12.59 -11.47 -3.16
N GLN A 98 13.86 -11.82 -2.94
CA GLN A 98 14.51 -12.93 -3.63
C GLN A 98 14.60 -14.16 -2.71
N PHE A 99 14.04 -15.27 -3.16
CA PHE A 99 14.21 -16.57 -2.53
C PHE A 99 15.17 -17.42 -3.35
N THR A 100 16.35 -17.67 -2.80
CA THR A 100 17.33 -18.58 -3.39
C THR A 100 17.20 -19.97 -2.80
N THR A 101 16.87 -20.94 -3.63
CA THR A 101 17.00 -22.36 -3.33
C THR A 101 18.25 -22.94 -3.99
N LYS A 102 18.61 -24.19 -3.69
CA LYS A 102 19.84 -24.83 -4.23
C LYS A 102 19.96 -24.82 -5.76
N LYS A 103 18.84 -24.71 -6.48
CA LYS A 103 18.81 -24.80 -7.95
C LYS A 103 18.20 -23.60 -8.64
N LEU A 104 17.39 -22.82 -7.92
CA LEU A 104 16.52 -21.80 -8.51
C LEU A 104 16.42 -20.60 -7.61
N THR A 105 16.43 -19.44 -8.25
CA THR A 105 16.11 -18.15 -7.64
C THR A 105 14.71 -17.76 -8.09
N SER A 106 13.80 -17.55 -7.13
CA SER A 106 12.44 -17.08 -7.38
C SER A 106 12.27 -15.71 -6.75
N LEU A 107 11.64 -14.80 -7.50
CA LEU A 107 11.35 -13.45 -7.04
C LEU A 107 9.87 -13.33 -6.71
N TYR A 108 9.56 -12.59 -5.65
CA TYR A 108 8.20 -12.34 -5.22
C TYR A 108 8.03 -10.86 -4.93
N VAL A 109 6.85 -10.35 -5.27
CA VAL A 109 6.45 -8.99 -4.91
C VAL A 109 5.67 -9.05 -3.61
N GLY A 110 6.04 -8.24 -2.64
CA GLY A 110 5.39 -8.21 -1.34
C GLY A 110 5.12 -6.79 -0.86
N LYS A 111 4.12 -6.65 0.00
CA LYS A 111 3.82 -5.45 0.77
C LYS A 111 4.36 -5.62 2.19
N VAL A 112 5.10 -4.64 2.68
CA VAL A 112 5.58 -4.61 4.06
C VAL A 112 4.40 -4.30 4.98
N ILE A 113 4.14 -5.20 5.93
CA ILE A 113 3.08 -5.09 6.93
C ILE A 113 3.62 -4.49 8.22
N GLU A 114 4.82 -4.91 8.64
CA GLU A 114 5.53 -4.31 9.77
C GLU A 114 6.97 -4.03 9.35
N GLY A 115 7.50 -2.91 9.82
CA GLY A 115 8.85 -2.46 9.53
C GLY A 115 9.95 -3.32 10.17
N ARG A 116 11.16 -2.77 10.22
CA ARG A 116 12.34 -3.47 10.72
C ARG A 116 12.20 -3.81 12.21
N ASN A 117 12.20 -5.09 12.54
CA ASN A 117 12.25 -5.59 13.92
C ASN A 117 13.68 -5.56 14.49
N GLU A 118 13.83 -5.85 15.80
CA GLU A 118 15.13 -5.91 16.50
C GLU A 118 16.15 -6.85 15.84
N ASN A 119 15.66 -7.87 15.13
CA ASN A 119 16.48 -8.85 14.40
C ASN A 119 16.79 -8.47 12.94
N ASN A 120 16.45 -7.26 12.50
CA ASN A 120 16.54 -6.83 11.08
C ASN A 120 15.68 -7.69 10.14
N GLU A 121 14.51 -8.07 10.63
CA GLU A 121 13.52 -8.88 9.94
C GLU A 121 12.27 -8.04 9.68
N PHE A 122 11.60 -8.30 8.55
CA PHE A 122 10.42 -7.59 8.09
C PHE A 122 9.26 -8.56 7.93
N TYR A 123 8.06 -8.15 8.33
CA TYR A 123 6.84 -8.90 8.06
C TYR A 123 6.26 -8.47 6.72
N ILE A 124 6.19 -9.40 5.77
CA ILE A 124 5.79 -9.12 4.39
C ILE A 124 4.60 -9.99 4.00
N SER A 125 3.62 -9.37 3.34
CA SER A 125 2.51 -10.04 2.68
C SER A 125 2.75 -10.12 1.18
N PHE A 126 2.78 -11.33 0.62
CA PHE A 126 3.09 -11.54 -0.79
C PHE A 126 1.87 -11.40 -1.70
N LEU A 127 2.10 -10.73 -2.83
CA LEU A 127 1.14 -10.60 -3.92
C LEU A 127 1.36 -11.74 -4.94
N ARG A 128 0.30 -12.09 -5.66
CA ARG A 128 0.32 -13.07 -6.75
C ARG A 128 0.32 -12.36 -8.10
N ARG A 129 1.23 -12.74 -8.99
CA ARG A 129 1.22 -12.25 -10.37
C ARG A 129 0.12 -12.92 -11.17
N THR A 130 -0.65 -12.13 -11.92
CA THR A 130 -1.61 -12.67 -12.89
C THR A 130 -0.86 -13.10 -14.15
N PRO A 131 -0.96 -14.36 -14.60
CA PRO A 131 -0.19 -14.88 -15.73
C PRO A 131 -0.48 -14.09 -17.01
N GLY A 132 0.58 -13.81 -17.78
CA GLY A 132 0.49 -13.04 -19.02
C GLY A 132 0.31 -11.52 -18.84
N THR A 133 0.37 -11.01 -17.61
CA THR A 133 0.24 -9.58 -17.31
C THR A 133 1.25 -9.12 -16.27
N SER A 134 1.50 -7.82 -16.21
CA SER A 134 2.28 -7.18 -15.13
C SER A 134 1.41 -6.73 -13.95
N LYS A 135 0.22 -7.33 -13.81
CA LYS A 135 -0.73 -7.01 -12.73
C LYS A 135 -0.58 -8.01 -11.58
N PHE A 136 -0.67 -7.48 -10.37
CA PHE A 136 -0.58 -8.25 -9.13
C PHE A 136 -1.89 -8.16 -8.36
N HIS A 137 -2.19 -9.16 -7.55
CA HIS A 137 -3.35 -9.14 -6.66
C HIS A 137 -3.00 -9.76 -5.31
N MET A 138 -3.73 -9.36 -4.27
CA MET A 138 -3.59 -9.99 -2.96
C MET A 138 -4.33 -11.34 -2.97
N PRO A 139 -3.70 -12.44 -2.50
CA PRO A 139 -4.39 -13.72 -2.37
C PRO A 139 -5.50 -13.66 -1.32
N ASP A 140 -6.50 -14.55 -1.44
CA ASP A 140 -7.63 -14.65 -0.50
C ASP A 140 -7.20 -14.90 0.94
N LYS A 141 -6.24 -15.80 1.08
CA LYS A 141 -5.56 -16.04 2.34
C LYS A 141 -4.25 -15.26 2.27
N PRO A 142 -4.02 -14.28 3.17
CA PRO A 142 -2.79 -13.51 3.16
C PRO A 142 -1.60 -14.44 3.33
N ASP A 143 -0.63 -14.30 2.44
CA ASP A 143 0.61 -15.07 2.44
C ASP A 143 1.65 -14.23 3.20
N LEU A 144 1.78 -14.50 4.50
CA LEU A 144 2.62 -13.73 5.41
C LEU A 144 3.92 -14.49 5.69
N SER A 145 5.05 -13.80 5.59
CA SER A 145 6.35 -14.35 5.95
C SER A 145 7.25 -13.30 6.59
N VAL A 146 8.20 -13.77 7.38
CA VAL A 146 9.27 -12.98 7.98
C VAL A 146 10.50 -13.09 7.08
N ILE A 147 11.02 -11.95 6.63
CA ILE A 147 12.10 -11.86 5.64
C ILE A 147 13.24 -11.01 6.19
N LYS A 148 14.48 -11.43 5.95
CA LYS A 148 15.68 -10.69 6.36
C LYS A 148 15.99 -9.57 5.37
N GLU A 149 16.64 -8.51 5.86
CA GLU A 149 17.09 -7.39 5.03
C GLU A 149 17.92 -7.85 3.80
N SER A 150 18.73 -8.90 3.95
CA SER A 150 19.60 -9.44 2.88
C SER A 150 18.84 -9.99 1.66
N ASP A 151 17.61 -10.45 1.87
CA ASP A 151 16.78 -11.06 0.82
C ASP A 151 15.92 -10.02 0.08
N LEU A 152 15.84 -8.79 0.61
CA LEU A 152 15.19 -7.67 -0.04
C LEU A 152 16.11 -7.07 -1.09
N LYS A 153 15.64 -6.99 -2.33
CA LYS A 153 16.46 -6.56 -3.47
C LYS A 153 16.08 -5.19 -4.00
N LEU A 154 14.79 -4.89 -4.05
CA LEU A 154 14.32 -3.66 -4.68
C LEU A 154 13.12 -3.11 -3.93
N LEU A 155 13.09 -1.79 -3.75
CA LEU A 155 11.90 -1.06 -3.35
C LEU A 155 11.11 -0.71 -4.60
N LEU A 156 9.83 -1.06 -4.62
CA LEU A 156 8.93 -0.77 -5.72
C LEU A 156 8.25 0.59 -5.50
N PRO A 157 7.94 1.33 -6.58
CA PRO A 157 7.11 2.52 -6.50
C PRO A 157 5.72 2.17 -5.97
N LYS A 158 4.96 3.17 -5.52
CA LYS A 158 3.58 2.95 -5.12
C LYS A 158 2.77 2.47 -6.33
N PRO A 159 2.02 1.36 -6.22
CA PRO A 159 1.26 0.83 -7.33
C PRO A 159 0.06 1.72 -7.65
N SER A 160 -0.25 1.83 -8.93
CA SER A 160 -1.58 2.23 -9.39
C SER A 160 -2.57 1.08 -9.12
N ILE A 161 -3.62 1.41 -8.38
CA ILE A 161 -4.67 0.45 -8.05
C ILE A 161 -5.72 0.49 -9.16
N VAL A 162 -5.87 -0.64 -9.87
CA VAL A 162 -6.80 -0.77 -10.99
C VAL A 162 -7.97 -1.67 -10.57
N GLY A 163 -9.18 -1.10 -10.62
CA GLY A 163 -10.45 -1.81 -10.40
C GLY A 163 -11.23 -1.32 -9.18
N THR A 164 -12.56 -1.26 -9.32
CA THR A 164 -13.53 -0.95 -8.26
C THR A 164 -14.05 -2.19 -7.53
N SER A 165 -13.44 -3.34 -7.79
CA SER A 165 -13.86 -4.64 -7.24
C SER A 165 -13.34 -4.83 -5.81
N SER A 166 -13.98 -5.74 -5.06
CA SER A 166 -13.48 -6.20 -3.75
C SER A 166 -12.04 -6.76 -3.80
N ARG A 167 -11.53 -7.08 -4.99
CA ARG A 167 -10.15 -7.50 -5.23
C ARG A 167 -9.46 -6.53 -6.19
N PRO A 168 -8.76 -5.50 -5.67
CA PRO A 168 -8.01 -4.58 -6.51
C PRO A 168 -6.80 -5.26 -7.15
N TYR A 169 -6.46 -4.84 -8.38
CA TYR A 169 -5.18 -5.15 -9.00
C TYR A 169 -4.18 -4.04 -8.72
N TYR A 170 -2.92 -4.41 -8.51
CA TYR A 170 -1.80 -3.51 -8.30
C TYR A 170 -0.92 -3.53 -9.54
N ASN A 171 -0.65 -2.35 -10.11
CA ASN A 171 0.28 -2.17 -11.21
C ASN A 171 1.35 -1.17 -10.83
N PHE A 172 2.61 -1.58 -10.90
CA PHE A 172 3.76 -0.77 -10.48
C PHE A 172 4.32 0.14 -11.58
N GLY A 173 3.79 0.06 -12.82
CA GLY A 173 4.34 0.84 -13.94
C GLY A 173 5.75 0.43 -14.35
N LEU A 174 6.21 -0.74 -13.89
CA LEU A 174 7.52 -1.29 -14.17
C LEU A 174 7.40 -2.53 -15.05
N ASP A 175 8.32 -2.67 -16.00
CA ASP A 175 8.42 -3.92 -16.74
C ASP A 175 9.28 -4.91 -15.96
N LEU A 176 8.61 -5.93 -15.42
CA LEU A 176 9.20 -7.05 -14.67
C LEU A 176 9.21 -8.34 -15.50
N SER A 177 8.98 -8.25 -16.82
CA SER A 177 8.91 -9.40 -17.73
C SER A 177 10.20 -10.22 -17.78
N GLN A 178 11.35 -9.55 -17.63
CA GLN A 178 12.67 -10.18 -17.63
C GLN A 178 13.00 -10.91 -16.33
N LEU A 179 12.21 -10.69 -15.27
CA LEU A 179 12.42 -11.30 -13.97
C LEU A 179 11.52 -12.54 -13.79
N ARG A 180 12.08 -13.57 -13.14
CA ARG A 180 11.31 -14.76 -12.74
C ARG A 180 10.48 -14.49 -11.48
N ILE A 181 9.41 -13.72 -11.67
CA ILE A 181 8.44 -13.42 -10.61
C ILE A 181 7.34 -14.47 -10.58
N CYS A 182 7.08 -14.97 -9.36
CA CYS A 182 6.07 -15.98 -9.07
C CYS A 182 4.69 -15.39 -8.68
#